data_AF-A0A2E9N6K2-F1
#
_entry.id   AF-A0A2E9N6K2-F1
#
_cell.length_a   1.000
_cell.length_b   1.000
_cell.length_c   1.000
_cell.angle_alpha   90.00
_cell.angle_beta   90.00
_cell.angle_gamma   90.00
#
_symmetry.space_group_name_H-M   'P 1'
#
loop_
_entity.id
_entity.type
_entity.pdbx_description
1 polymer ?
#
loop_
_entity_poly.entity_id
_entity_poly.type
_entity_poly.pdbx_seq_one_letter_code
_entity_poly.pdbx_strand_id
1 'polypeptide(L)'
;MCSGGRIVNYLKAMLGDPRHDVLFCGYQAAGTAGRAIQQYGPKGGWVELDGQRIDIRAQVHTLAGYSAHADQQDLLHFVGRMKTPPREVRLVHGDEAAKHALAAAIRTRHSGTAVVMP
;
A
#
# COMPACT_ATOMS: atom_id res chain seq x y z
N MET A 1 6.84 3.76 5.25
CA MET A 1 6.78 2.39 5.75
C MET A 1 7.11 2.26 7.24
N CYS A 2 7.73 3.27 7.85
CA CYS A 2 8.02 3.31 9.30
C CYS A 2 8.98 2.23 9.82
N SER A 3 9.75 1.60 8.92
CA SER A 3 10.75 0.58 9.28
C SER A 3 12.09 1.15 9.76
N GLY A 4 12.23 2.47 9.91
CA GLY A 4 13.48 3.11 10.30
C GLY A 4 13.46 4.63 10.19
N GLY A 5 14.58 5.25 10.57
CA GLY A 5 14.78 6.70 10.52
C GLY A 5 14.01 7.45 11.61
N ARG A 6 14.01 8.78 11.50
CA ARG A 6 13.48 9.69 12.53
C ARG A 6 12.02 9.43 12.92
N ILE A 7 11.20 8.97 11.97
CA ILE A 7 9.78 8.68 12.21
C ILE A 7 9.57 7.64 13.32
N VAL A 8 10.48 6.68 13.48
CA VAL A 8 10.37 5.65 14.53
C VAL A 8 10.41 6.28 15.91
N ASN A 9 11.27 7.28 16.14
CA ASN A 9 11.36 7.96 17.44
C ASN A 9 10.08 8.73 17.77
N TYR A 10 9.49 9.41 16.77
CA TYR A 10 8.20 10.09 16.96
C TYR A 10 7.08 9.09 17.26
N LEU A 11 7.03 7.98 16.54
CA LEU A 11 6.04 6.93 16.79
C LEU A 11 6.19 6.34 18.20
N LYS A 12 7.41 6.06 18.65
CA LYS A 12 7.67 5.60 20.03
C LYS A 12 7.18 6.60 21.09
N ALA A 13 7.38 7.89 20.85
CA ALA A 13 6.98 8.94 21.78
C ALA A 13 5.47 9.23 21.77
N MET A 14 4.80 9.05 20.63
CA MET A 14 3.46 9.60 20.40
C MET A 14 2.34 8.55 20.28
N LEU A 15 2.65 7.32 19.84
CA LEU A 15 1.61 6.30 19.57
C LEU A 15 0.76 5.94 20.79
N GLY A 16 1.33 5.99 21.99
CA GLY A 16 0.65 5.62 23.24
C GLY A 16 -0.29 6.69 23.80
N ASP A 17 -0.42 7.85 23.14
CA ASP A 17 -1.24 8.97 23.62
C ASP A 17 -2.36 9.29 22.61
N PRO A 18 -3.64 9.24 23.03
CA PRO A 18 -4.80 9.42 22.15
C PRO A 18 -4.97 10.84 21.61
N ARG A 19 -4.19 11.82 22.09
CA ARG A 19 -4.21 13.20 21.59
C ARG A 19 -3.54 13.36 20.23
N HIS A 20 -2.81 12.35 19.76
CA HIS A 20 -2.08 12.39 18.49
C HIS A 20 -2.79 11.62 17.38
N ASP A 21 -2.48 12.03 16.15
CA ASP A 21 -2.93 11.39 14.92
C ASP A 21 -1.73 10.93 14.08
N VAL A 22 -1.83 9.74 13.50
CA VAL A 22 -0.90 9.20 12.50
C VAL A 22 -1.60 9.14 11.15
N LEU A 23 -1.12 9.91 10.19
CA LEU A 23 -1.69 9.98 8.85
C LEU A 23 -0.76 9.25 7.86
N PHE A 24 -1.25 8.15 7.29
CA PHE A 24 -0.56 7.45 6.21
C PHE A 24 -1.02 7.97 4.84
N CYS A 25 -0.09 8.59 4.11
CA CYS A 25 -0.36 9.15 2.77
C CYS A 25 0.08 8.24 1.62
N GLY A 26 0.49 7.00 1.91
CA GLY A 26 1.02 6.09 0.90
C GLY A 26 0.84 4.63 1.28
N TYR A 27 1.03 3.75 0.31
CA TYR A 27 0.91 2.31 0.50
C TYR A 27 1.85 1.80 1.59
N GLN A 28 1.33 0.90 2.44
CA GLN A 28 2.15 0.20 3.41
C GLN A 28 2.26 -1.30 3.10
N ALA A 29 3.43 -1.72 2.62
CA ALA A 29 3.84 -3.10 2.41
C ALA A 29 3.73 -4.00 3.65
N ALA A 30 3.40 -5.27 3.41
CA ALA A 30 3.40 -6.32 4.41
C ALA A 30 4.75 -6.43 5.14
N GLY A 31 4.71 -6.80 6.42
CA GLY A 31 5.91 -6.98 7.25
C GLY A 31 6.54 -5.69 7.79
N THR A 32 5.97 -4.52 7.48
CA THR A 32 6.48 -3.24 7.98
C THR A 32 5.72 -2.76 9.21
N ALA A 33 6.38 -1.95 10.03
CA ALA A 33 5.75 -1.32 11.19
C ALA A 33 4.56 -0.42 10.78
N GLY A 34 4.68 0.30 9.65
CA GLY A 34 3.59 1.13 9.13
C GLY A 34 2.34 0.31 8.84
N ARG A 35 2.49 -0.87 8.22
CA ARG A 35 1.38 -1.79 7.96
C ARG A 35 0.75 -2.32 9.25
N ALA A 36 1.57 -2.68 10.24
CA ALA A 36 1.09 -3.12 11.54
C ALA A 36 0.26 -2.03 12.23
N ILE A 37 0.76 -0.78 12.26
CA ILE A 37 0.03 0.35 12.84
C ILE A 37 -1.30 0.57 12.13
N GLN A 38 -1.31 0.56 10.79
CA GLN A 38 -2.53 0.71 9.98
C GLN A 38 -3.57 -0.37 10.28
N GLN A 39 -3.13 -1.62 10.45
CA GLN A 39 -4.00 -2.77 10.63
C GLN A 39 -4.55 -2.90 12.06
N TYR A 40 -3.72 -2.60 13.06
CA TYR A 40 -4.02 -2.84 14.47
C TYR A 40 -4.45 -1.58 15.22
N GLY A 41 -4.06 -0.38 14.77
CA GLY A 41 -4.41 0.88 15.41
C GLY A 41 -5.92 1.10 15.58
N PRO A 42 -6.74 0.96 14.52
CA PRO A 42 -8.20 1.08 14.62
C PRO A 42 -8.88 0.06 15.55
N LYS A 43 -8.14 -0.97 16.00
CA LYS A 43 -8.62 -2.05 16.88
C LYS A 43 -8.05 -1.94 18.30
N GLY A 44 -7.33 -0.86 18.61
CA GLY A 44 -6.65 -0.69 19.90
C GLY A 44 -5.51 -1.69 20.12
N GLY A 45 -4.83 -2.10 19.05
CA GLY A 45 -3.74 -3.06 19.12
C GLY A 45 -2.38 -2.42 19.46
N TRP A 46 -1.30 -3.10 19.10
CA TRP A 46 0.07 -2.70 19.41
C TRP A 46 0.99 -2.91 18.21
N VAL A 47 2.16 -2.29 18.26
CA VAL A 47 3.26 -2.49 17.29
C VAL A 47 4.58 -2.66 18.03
N GLU A 48 5.50 -3.44 17.47
CA GLU A 48 6.88 -3.50 17.93
C GLU A 48 7.73 -2.50 17.14
N LEU A 49 8.47 -1.64 17.85
CA LEU A 49 9.44 -0.71 17.29
C LEU A 49 10.77 -0.86 18.03
N ASP A 50 11.81 -1.31 17.33
CA ASP A 50 13.15 -1.62 17.87
C ASP A 50 13.10 -2.50 19.14
N GLY A 51 12.34 -3.61 19.08
CA GLY A 51 12.20 -4.56 20.19
C GLY A 51 11.31 -4.08 21.34
N GLN A 52 10.74 -2.87 21.26
CA GLN A 52 9.79 -2.36 22.24
C GLN A 52 8.36 -2.49 21.73
N ARG A 53 7.51 -3.16 22.51
CA ARG A 53 6.06 -3.19 22.29
C ARG A 53 5.43 -1.87 22.75
N ILE A 54 4.64 -1.25 21.86
CA ILE A 54 3.94 0.01 22.12
C ILE A 54 2.47 -0.15 21.75
N ASP A 55 1.59 0.19 22.69
CA ASP A 55 0.14 0.24 22.45
C ASP A 55 -0.19 1.42 21.54
N ILE A 56 -1.06 1.17 20.56
CA ILE A 56 -1.51 2.19 19.61
C ILE A 56 -2.80 2.80 20.16
N ARG A 57 -2.66 3.95 20.83
CA ARG A 57 -3.79 4.75 21.35
C ARG A 57 -4.06 6.00 20.50
N ALA A 58 -3.05 6.46 19.77
CA ALA A 58 -3.18 7.50 18.77
C ALA A 58 -4.19 7.09 17.67
N GLN A 59 -4.88 8.09 17.11
CA GLN A 59 -5.79 7.87 15.99
C GLN A 59 -4.99 7.56 14.72
N VAL A 60 -5.45 6.59 13.93
CA VAL A 60 -4.74 6.14 12.71
C VAL A 60 -5.62 6.38 11.49
N HIS A 61 -5.11 7.19 10.57
CA HIS A 61 -5.81 7.58 9.35
C HIS A 61 -5.04 7.15 8.12
N THR A 62 -5.76 6.84 7.05
CA THR A 62 -5.18 6.58 5.73
C THR A 62 -5.80 7.53 4.73
N LEU A 63 -4.97 8.36 4.11
CA LEU A 63 -5.41 9.28 3.07
C LEU A 63 -5.23 8.61 1.71
N ALA A 64 -6.34 8.27 1.06
CA ALA A 64 -6.33 7.80 -0.31
C ALA A 64 -5.95 8.94 -1.28
N GLY A 65 -5.34 8.59 -2.43
CA GLY A 65 -5.04 9.56 -3.49
C GLY A 65 -3.71 10.30 -3.38
N TYR A 66 -2.97 10.20 -2.27
CA TYR A 66 -1.68 10.86 -2.10
C TYR A 66 -0.45 9.98 -2.41
N SER A 67 -0.66 8.72 -2.80
CA SER A 67 0.43 7.77 -3.07
C SER A 67 1.14 8.01 -4.41
N ALA A 68 0.60 8.88 -5.27
CA ALA A 68 1.04 9.13 -6.64
C ALA A 68 1.07 7.88 -7.56
N HIS A 69 0.47 6.76 -7.12
CA HIS A 69 0.31 5.56 -7.93
C HIS A 69 -1.05 5.56 -8.63
N ALA A 70 -1.04 5.26 -9.93
CA ALA A 70 -2.24 5.01 -10.72
C ALA A 70 -3.06 3.87 -10.08
N ASP A 71 -4.38 4.05 -10.02
CA ASP A 71 -5.27 2.99 -9.57
C ASP A 71 -5.47 1.92 -10.67
N GLN A 72 -6.27 0.89 -10.38
CA GLN A 72 -6.54 -0.18 -11.35
C GLN A 72 -7.18 0.36 -12.64
N GLN A 73 -8.11 1.32 -12.56
CA GLN A 73 -8.77 1.88 -13.73
C GLN A 73 -7.81 2.72 -14.56
N ASP A 74 -6.96 3.53 -13.92
CA ASP A 74 -5.92 4.29 -14.56
C ASP A 74 -4.93 3.39 -15.32
N LEU A 75 -4.52 2.27 -14.72
CA LEU A 75 -3.64 1.30 -15.38
C LEU A 75 -4.33 0.62 -16.57
N LEU A 76 -5.60 0.26 -16.44
CA LEU A 76 -6.39 -0.29 -17.56
C LEU A 76 -6.57 0.71 -18.70
N HIS A 77 -6.80 1.98 -18.36
CA HIS A 77 -6.88 3.07 -19.32
C HIS A 77 -5.55 3.35 -19.98
N PHE A 78 -4.44 3.27 -19.24
CA PHE A 78 -3.10 3.44 -19.77
C PHE A 78 -2.81 2.42 -20.88
N VAL A 79 -3.12 1.14 -20.65
CA VAL A 79 -3.02 0.10 -21.69
C VAL A 79 -3.91 0.40 -22.90
N GLY A 80 -5.16 0.80 -22.66
CA GLY A 80 -6.14 1.06 -23.73
C GLY A 80 -5.89 2.32 -24.56
N ARG A 81 -5.11 3.28 -24.06
CA ARG A 81 -4.81 4.54 -24.74
C ARG A 81 -3.53 4.49 -25.59
N MET A 82 -2.82 3.37 -25.60
CA MET A 82 -1.65 3.20 -26.46
C MET A 82 -2.08 3.21 -27.93
N LYS A 83 -1.41 4.03 -28.77
CA LYS A 83 -1.71 4.14 -30.21
C LYS A 83 -1.68 2.77 -30.92
N THR A 84 -0.71 1.95 -30.53
CA THR A 84 -0.61 0.55 -30.93
C THR A 84 -0.78 -0.30 -29.68
N PRO A 85 -1.81 -1.16 -29.60
CA PRO A 85 -2.00 -2.03 -28.45
C PRO A 85 -0.77 -2.91 -28.19
N PRO A 86 -0.36 -3.08 -26.92
CA PRO A 86 0.78 -3.92 -26.60
C PRO A 86 0.46 -5.39 -26.85
N ARG A 87 1.42 -6.13 -27.42
CA ARG A 87 1.31 -7.59 -27.59
C ARG A 87 1.46 -8.33 -26.26
N GLU A 88 2.21 -7.76 -25.32
CA GLU A 88 2.47 -8.33 -24.00
C GLU A 88 2.56 -7.24 -22.93
N VAL A 89 2.02 -7.51 -21.74
CA VAL A 89 2.18 -6.71 -20.52
C VAL A 89 2.77 -7.59 -19.43
N ARG A 90 3.85 -7.12 -18.80
CA ARG A 90 4.50 -7.77 -17.65
C ARG A 90 4.16 -7.05 -16.35
N LEU A 91 3.53 -7.74 -15.41
CA LEU A 91 3.20 -7.19 -14.10
C LEU A 91 4.32 -7.47 -13.12
N VAL A 92 5.07 -6.42 -12.76
CA VAL A 92 6.28 -6.56 -11.94
C VAL A 92 6.06 -6.19 -10.47
N HIS A 93 5.83 -4.90 -10.20
CA HIS A 93 5.76 -4.37 -8.84
C HIS A 93 4.33 -4.35 -8.32
N GLY A 94 4.10 -4.99 -7.19
CA GLY A 94 2.80 -5.06 -6.52
C GLY A 94 2.62 -6.39 -5.80
N ASP A 95 1.70 -6.40 -4.83
CA ASP A 95 1.35 -7.62 -4.10
C ASP A 95 0.80 -8.69 -5.06
N GLU A 96 1.06 -9.96 -4.80
CA GLU A 96 0.62 -11.08 -5.67
C GLU A 96 -0.88 -11.03 -5.97
N ALA A 97 -1.70 -10.82 -4.94
CA ALA A 97 -3.15 -10.71 -5.10
C ALA A 97 -3.55 -9.51 -6.00
N ALA A 98 -2.86 -8.37 -5.85
CA ALA A 98 -3.11 -7.19 -6.68
C ALA A 98 -2.68 -7.42 -8.14
N LYS A 99 -1.52 -8.07 -8.36
CA LYS A 99 -1.07 -8.46 -9.71
C LYS A 99 -2.05 -9.42 -10.36
N HIS A 100 -2.52 -10.45 -9.65
CA HIS A 100 -3.51 -11.39 -10.17
C HIS A 100 -4.82 -10.69 -10.55
N ALA A 101 -5.32 -9.80 -9.68
CA ALA A 101 -6.54 -9.04 -9.95
C ALA A 101 -6.39 -8.13 -11.18
N LEU A 102 -5.28 -7.40 -11.30
CA LEU A 102 -5.00 -6.58 -12.48
C LEU A 102 -4.80 -7.43 -13.73
N ALA A 103 -4.14 -8.58 -13.64
CA ALA A 103 -3.94 -9.48 -14.77
C ALA A 103 -5.27 -10.00 -15.32
N ALA A 104 -6.19 -10.40 -14.44
CA ALA A 104 -7.54 -10.79 -14.83
C ALA A 104 -8.27 -9.63 -15.53
N ALA A 105 -8.20 -8.43 -14.96
CA ALA A 105 -8.84 -7.25 -15.53
C ALA A 105 -8.28 -6.87 -16.92
N ILE A 106 -6.96 -6.96 -17.12
CA ILE A 106 -6.33 -6.73 -18.44
C ILE A 106 -6.79 -7.79 -19.43
N ARG A 107 -6.80 -9.09 -19.06
CA ARG A 107 -7.25 -10.17 -19.97
C ARG A 107 -8.71 -9.99 -20.38
N THR A 108 -9.57 -9.52 -19.48
CA THR A 108 -10.98 -9.23 -19.78
C THR A 108 -11.15 -8.01 -20.69
N ARG A 109 -10.42 -6.92 -20.44
CA ARG A 109 -10.61 -5.64 -21.16
C ARG A 109 -9.81 -5.54 -22.46
N HIS A 110 -8.68 -6.23 -22.53
CA HIS A 110 -7.68 -6.16 -23.62
C HIS A 110 -7.29 -7.58 -24.06
N SER A 111 -8.25 -8.32 -24.63
CA SER A 111 -8.11 -9.76 -24.97
C SER A 111 -6.99 -10.10 -25.95
N GLY A 112 -6.49 -9.13 -26.74
CA GLY A 112 -5.37 -9.29 -27.65
C GLY A 112 -3.98 -9.12 -27.02
N THR A 113 -3.91 -8.80 -25.73
CA THR A 113 -2.66 -8.54 -25.01
C THR A 113 -2.32 -9.73 -24.11
N ALA A 114 -1.16 -10.37 -24.33
CA ALA A 114 -0.64 -11.39 -23.43
C ALA A 114 -0.29 -10.75 -22.07
N VAL A 115 -0.61 -11.42 -20.97
CA VAL A 115 -0.29 -10.92 -19.61
C VAL A 115 0.59 -11.91 -18.89
N VAL A 116 1.80 -11.48 -18.53
CA VAL A 116 2.83 -12.27 -17.87
C VAL A 116 3.09 -11.71 -16.47
N MET A 117 3.16 -12.61 -15.49
CA MET A 117 3.57 -12.32 -14.12
C MET A 117 4.88 -13.09 -13.90
N PRO A 118 6.06 -12.44 -14.06
CA PRO A 118 7.35 -13.08 -13.82
C PRO A 118 7.59 -13.37 -12.33
#